data_AF-A0A1H2CAC3-F1
#
_entry.id   AF-A0A1H2CAC3-F1
#
_cell.length_a   1.000
_cell.length_b   1.000
_cell.length_c   1.000
_cell.angle_alpha   90.00
_cell.angle_beta   90.00
_cell.angle_gamma   90.00
#
_symmetry.space_group_name_H-M   'P 1'
#
loop_
_entity.id
_entity.type
_entity.pdbx_description
1 polymer ?
#
loop_
_entity_poly.entity_id
_entity_poly.type
_entity_poly.pdbx_seq_one_letter_code
_entity_poly.pdbx_strand_id
1 'polypeptide(L)'
;MLDRLKKLLSPTPVPAPRPEWDRPWNLAEAERQGEPMLRQRLEQGDIRAWPLLSALLTDQGRMDDLVRARDELAARTTEQQLRELVHQSSRLSDNERLDAAEFQLAMVTRFPAGSDELGKCASRMAEAGRLDEAVTYLRESIRLAGPRVSFFQHPMWTIKVLTAAGRYDDAEELLRGYPYDDYAISALALMMQVRGRTTEGEQLLHQHMTTGPAVPGQPLPASREVIRLTLFTLLERAGRTDEAAGLRPAHGWSHERGGPASRNTWTGSWPTPEQDRHQTIWSVVDDWGRGTAV
;
A
#
# COMPACT_ATOMS: atom_id res chain seq x y z
N MET A 1 -8.34 -19.52 14.86
CA MET A 1 -7.43 -19.25 16.00
C MET A 1 -6.87 -20.54 16.62
N LEU A 2 -7.73 -21.48 17.05
CA LEU A 2 -7.33 -22.76 17.69
C LEU A 2 -6.40 -23.67 16.87
N ASP A 3 -6.63 -23.85 15.56
CA ASP A 3 -5.81 -24.76 14.72
C ASP A 3 -4.40 -24.22 14.42
N ARG A 4 -4.22 -22.89 14.45
CA ARG A 4 -2.93 -22.23 14.21
C ARG A 4 -2.03 -22.27 15.45
N LEU A 5 -2.61 -22.10 16.64
CA LEU A 5 -1.93 -22.30 17.93
C LEU A 5 -1.41 -23.74 18.07
N LYS A 6 -2.19 -24.74 17.66
CA LYS A 6 -1.78 -26.16 17.67
C LYS A 6 -0.58 -26.46 16.76
N LYS A 7 -0.52 -25.85 15.57
CA LYS A 7 0.56 -26.05 14.59
C LYS A 7 1.90 -25.42 15.01
N LEU A 8 1.88 -24.32 15.74
CA LEU A 8 3.08 -23.61 16.21
C LEU A 8 3.73 -24.25 17.44
N LEU A 9 3.06 -25.21 18.09
CA LEU A 9 3.46 -25.78 19.38
C LEU A 9 3.81 -27.29 19.34
N SER A 10 3.87 -27.92 18.15
CA SER A 10 4.08 -29.37 18.03
C SER A 10 5.52 -29.75 17.59
N PRO A 11 6.30 -30.48 18.41
CA PRO A 11 7.47 -31.25 17.95
C PRO A 11 7.09 -32.72 17.66
N THR A 12 7.59 -33.32 16.58
CA THR A 12 7.41 -34.77 16.24
C THR A 12 8.73 -35.54 16.31
N PRO A 13 8.76 -36.88 16.52
CA PRO A 13 8.00 -37.68 17.51
C PRO A 13 8.83 -38.84 18.15
N VAL A 14 8.47 -39.30 19.36
CA VAL A 14 8.56 -40.70 19.86
C VAL A 14 7.39 -40.91 20.84
N PRO A 15 6.64 -42.05 20.83
CA PRO A 15 5.38 -42.14 21.55
C PRO A 15 5.59 -42.51 23.01
N ALA A 16 5.27 -41.57 23.90
CA ALA A 16 5.03 -41.78 25.32
C ALA A 16 3.51 -41.58 25.58
N PRO A 17 2.93 -42.12 26.67
CA PRO A 17 1.48 -42.14 26.88
C PRO A 17 0.88 -40.74 26.71
N ARG A 18 -0.24 -40.67 25.97
CA ARG A 18 -0.92 -39.42 25.58
C ARG A 18 -1.00 -38.46 26.77
N PRO A 19 -0.28 -37.34 26.76
CA PRO A 19 -0.36 -36.37 27.82
C PRO A 19 -1.70 -35.61 27.72
N GLU A 20 -2.14 -35.01 28.82
CA GLU A 20 -3.48 -34.42 29.00
C GLU A 20 -3.93 -33.36 27.96
N TRP A 21 -3.06 -32.96 27.02
CA TRP A 21 -3.35 -32.02 25.92
C TRP A 21 -4.18 -32.60 24.76
N ASP A 22 -4.52 -33.90 24.80
CA ASP A 22 -5.37 -34.56 23.80
C ASP A 22 -6.88 -34.38 24.05
N ARG A 23 -7.27 -33.59 25.07
CA ARG A 23 -8.65 -33.18 25.31
C ARG A 23 -9.05 -32.00 24.41
N PRO A 24 -10.32 -31.91 23.97
CA PRO A 24 -10.79 -30.77 23.18
C PRO A 24 -10.60 -29.47 23.96
N TRP A 25 -9.71 -28.64 23.44
CA TRP A 25 -9.24 -27.39 24.03
C TRP A 25 -10.39 -26.38 24.12
N ASN A 26 -10.78 -25.98 25.33
CA ASN A 26 -11.81 -24.99 25.61
C ASN A 26 -11.27 -23.57 25.35
N LEU A 27 -12.02 -22.73 24.63
CA LEU A 27 -11.69 -21.32 24.36
C LEU A 27 -11.35 -20.56 25.66
N ALA A 28 -12.11 -20.79 26.73
CA ALA A 28 -11.92 -20.18 28.06
C ALA A 28 -10.64 -20.61 28.80
N GLU A 29 -9.98 -21.66 28.32
CA GLU A 29 -8.76 -22.24 28.90
C GLU A 29 -7.53 -21.83 28.07
N ALA A 30 -7.69 -21.73 26.74
CA ALA A 30 -6.78 -20.97 25.88
C ALA A 30 -6.73 -19.47 26.28
N GLU A 31 -7.86 -18.89 26.69
CA GLU A 31 -7.95 -17.52 27.18
C GLU A 31 -7.27 -17.34 28.55
N ARG A 32 -7.43 -18.29 29.48
CA ARG A 32 -6.83 -18.21 30.83
C ARG A 32 -5.33 -18.42 30.87
N GLN A 33 -4.79 -19.30 30.02
CA GLN A 33 -3.35 -19.62 30.00
C GLN A 33 -2.60 -18.94 28.84
N GLY A 34 -3.32 -18.47 27.81
CA GLY A 34 -2.74 -17.86 26.62
C GLY A 34 -2.23 -16.44 26.86
N GLU A 35 -2.95 -15.60 27.60
CA GLU A 35 -2.49 -14.23 27.88
C GLU A 35 -1.15 -14.20 28.62
N PRO A 36 -0.96 -14.92 29.75
CA PRO A 36 0.33 -14.92 30.47
C PRO A 36 1.48 -15.43 29.59
N MET A 37 1.24 -16.46 28.78
CA MET A 37 2.23 -17.00 27.86
C MET A 37 2.61 -15.99 26.77
N LEU A 38 1.64 -15.29 26.17
CA LEU A 38 1.90 -14.26 25.17
C LEU A 38 2.68 -13.09 25.75
N ARG A 39 2.33 -12.65 26.97
CA ARG A 39 3.08 -11.61 27.70
C ARG A 39 4.51 -12.05 27.98
N GLN A 40 4.71 -13.28 28.45
CA GLN A 40 6.06 -13.83 28.69
C GLN A 40 6.91 -13.88 27.41
N ARG A 41 6.32 -14.25 26.26
CA ARG A 41 7.03 -14.23 24.97
C ARG A 41 7.43 -12.81 24.56
N LEU A 42 6.56 -11.82 24.78
CA LEU A 42 6.88 -10.41 24.55
C LEU A 42 7.98 -9.89 25.48
N GLU A 43 8.03 -10.34 26.73
CA GLU A 43 9.13 -10.05 27.67
C GLU A 43 10.45 -10.66 27.19
N GLN A 44 10.39 -11.84 26.57
CA GLN A 44 11.54 -12.50 25.93
C GLN A 44 11.93 -11.86 24.58
N GLY A 45 11.26 -10.78 24.16
CA GLY A 45 11.56 -10.05 22.93
C GLY A 45 10.95 -10.64 21.65
N ASP A 46 10.07 -11.64 21.78
CA ASP A 46 9.35 -12.23 20.65
C ASP A 46 8.17 -11.35 20.23
N ILE A 47 8.47 -10.29 19.48
CA ILE A 47 7.50 -9.29 19.04
C ILE A 47 6.32 -9.86 18.25
N ARG A 48 6.47 -11.07 17.70
CA ARG A 48 5.44 -11.79 16.94
C ARG A 48 4.26 -12.24 17.80
N ALA A 49 4.41 -12.25 19.11
CA ALA A 49 3.32 -12.52 20.04
C ALA A 49 2.35 -11.33 20.16
N TRP A 50 2.73 -10.12 19.70
CA TRP A 50 1.92 -8.92 19.85
C TRP A 50 0.54 -9.03 19.17
N PRO A 51 0.43 -9.39 17.87
CA PRO A 51 -0.87 -9.45 17.19
C PRO A 51 -1.87 -10.42 17.81
N LEU A 52 -1.38 -11.45 18.51
CA LEU A 52 -2.22 -12.42 19.20
C LEU A 52 -2.67 -11.88 20.57
N LEU A 53 -1.80 -11.17 21.28
CA LEU A 53 -2.16 -10.54 22.55
C LEU A 53 -3.13 -9.38 22.33
N SER A 54 -2.91 -8.57 21.29
CA SER A 54 -3.78 -7.45 20.96
C SER A 54 -5.19 -7.93 20.60
N ALA A 55 -5.30 -8.92 19.72
CA ALA A 55 -6.58 -9.49 19.33
C ALA A 55 -7.34 -10.05 20.54
N LEU A 56 -6.64 -10.76 21.43
CA LEU A 56 -7.24 -11.28 22.66
C LEU A 56 -7.78 -10.17 23.57
N LEU A 57 -7.02 -9.09 23.77
CA LEU A 57 -7.44 -7.96 24.61
C LEU A 57 -8.59 -7.18 23.95
N THR A 58 -8.58 -7.08 22.62
CA THR A 58 -9.66 -6.46 21.83
C THR A 58 -10.95 -7.23 21.90
N ASP A 59 -10.91 -8.55 21.69
CA ASP A 59 -12.09 -9.42 21.81
C ASP A 59 -12.70 -9.38 23.22
N GLN A 60 -11.88 -9.11 24.25
CA GLN A 60 -12.32 -8.94 25.63
C GLN A 60 -12.78 -7.52 25.98
N GLY A 61 -12.69 -6.56 25.04
CA GLY A 61 -13.00 -5.15 25.30
C GLY A 61 -12.04 -4.46 26.29
N ARG A 62 -10.87 -5.05 26.57
CA ARG A 62 -9.90 -4.57 27.56
C ARG A 62 -8.95 -3.54 26.96
N MET A 63 -9.50 -2.42 26.51
CA MET A 63 -8.77 -1.38 25.77
C MET A 63 -7.65 -0.74 26.61
N ASP A 64 -7.87 -0.52 27.90
CA ASP A 64 -6.84 0.06 28.78
C ASP A 64 -5.63 -0.87 28.95
N ASP A 65 -5.86 -2.18 29.04
CA ASP A 65 -4.79 -3.17 29.14
C ASP A 65 -4.05 -3.36 27.82
N LEU A 66 -4.76 -3.24 26.69
CA LEU A 66 -4.18 -3.21 25.34
C LEU A 66 -3.22 -2.03 25.21
N VAL A 67 -3.68 -0.81 25.55
CA VAL A 67 -2.86 0.41 25.50
C VAL A 67 -1.65 0.29 26.43
N ARG A 68 -1.83 -0.19 27.66
CA ARG A 68 -0.73 -0.39 28.60
C ARG A 68 0.31 -1.38 28.05
N ALA A 69 -0.13 -2.54 27.57
CA ALA A 69 0.75 -3.57 27.02
C ALA A 69 1.51 -3.07 25.79
N ARG A 70 0.83 -2.29 24.93
CA ARG A 70 1.43 -1.63 23.76
C ARG A 70 2.54 -0.68 24.17
N ASP A 71 2.28 0.19 25.13
CA ASP A 71 3.21 1.24 25.55
C ASP A 71 4.44 0.64 26.26
N GLU A 72 4.24 -0.39 27.10
CA GLU A 72 5.32 -1.14 27.74
C GLU A 72 6.19 -1.89 26.72
N LEU A 73 5.56 -2.52 25.72
CA LEU A 73 6.27 -3.20 24.65
C LEU A 73 7.03 -2.19 23.79
N ALA A 74 6.42 -1.05 23.51
CA ALA A 74 7.03 0.01 22.73
C ALA A 74 8.30 0.59 23.39
N ALA A 75 8.29 0.72 24.72
CA ALA A 75 9.43 1.21 25.48
C ALA A 75 10.67 0.30 25.41
N ARG A 76 10.50 -0.99 25.09
CA ARG A 76 11.58 -1.99 25.03
C ARG A 76 11.89 -2.53 23.63
N THR A 77 11.11 -2.13 22.62
CA THR A 77 11.24 -2.67 21.26
C THR A 77 12.35 -1.96 20.50
N THR A 78 13.25 -2.75 19.89
CA THR A 78 14.31 -2.25 19.02
C THR A 78 13.83 -2.06 17.58
N GLU A 79 14.54 -1.23 16.80
CA GLU A 79 14.26 -1.05 15.37
C GLU A 79 14.33 -2.38 14.59
N GLN A 80 15.26 -3.27 14.95
CA GLN A 80 15.36 -4.60 14.33
C GLN A 80 14.11 -5.46 14.58
N GLN A 81 13.58 -5.45 15.80
CA GLN A 81 12.33 -6.16 16.13
C GLN A 81 11.13 -5.55 15.40
N LEU A 82 11.09 -4.22 15.24
CA LEU A 82 10.05 -3.56 14.45
C LEU A 82 10.09 -3.98 12.99
N ARG A 83 11.28 -4.01 12.37
CA ARG A 83 11.46 -4.49 10.98
C ARG A 83 11.04 -5.95 10.80
N GLU A 84 11.31 -6.80 11.79
CA GLU A 84 10.88 -8.20 11.77
C GLU A 84 9.35 -8.34 11.81
N LEU A 85 8.68 -7.59 12.69
CA LEU A 85 7.21 -7.55 12.75
C LEU A 85 6.61 -7.08 11.42
N VAL A 86 7.21 -6.06 10.78
CA VAL A 86 6.81 -5.56 9.47
C VAL A 86 6.95 -6.65 8.41
N HIS A 87 8.09 -7.32 8.31
CA HIS A 87 8.31 -8.36 7.30
C HIS A 87 7.31 -9.50 7.42
N GLN A 88 7.04 -9.93 8.66
CA GLN A 88 6.15 -11.05 8.93
C GLN A 88 4.66 -10.71 8.86
N SER A 89 4.29 -9.43 9.01
CA SER A 89 2.89 -8.99 8.94
C SER A 89 2.18 -9.46 7.66
N SER A 90 2.91 -9.60 6.54
CA SER A 90 2.38 -10.14 5.28
C SER A 90 1.79 -11.56 5.37
N ARG A 91 2.12 -12.32 6.42
CA ARG A 91 1.69 -13.71 6.66
C ARG A 91 0.57 -13.84 7.71
N LEU A 92 0.19 -12.73 8.31
CA LEU A 92 -0.84 -12.64 9.34
C LEU A 92 -2.25 -12.57 8.72
N SER A 93 -3.27 -12.95 9.47
CA SER A 93 -4.67 -12.68 9.10
C SER A 93 -4.95 -11.17 9.09
N ASP A 94 -6.08 -10.75 8.52
CA ASP A 94 -6.37 -9.31 8.35
C ASP A 94 -6.45 -8.55 9.68
N ASN A 95 -7.07 -9.15 10.71
CA ASN A 95 -7.13 -8.56 12.05
C ASN A 95 -5.74 -8.47 12.70
N GLU A 96 -4.95 -9.55 12.61
CA GLU A 96 -3.58 -9.57 13.14
C GLU A 96 -2.66 -8.56 12.39
N ARG A 97 -2.92 -8.31 11.09
CA ARG A 97 -2.23 -7.29 10.30
C ARG A 97 -2.58 -5.88 10.77
N LEU A 98 -3.85 -5.64 11.09
CA LEU A 98 -4.33 -4.36 11.61
C LEU A 98 -3.69 -4.05 12.96
N ASP A 99 -3.74 -5.01 13.88
CA ASP A 99 -3.13 -4.85 15.21
C ASP A 99 -1.61 -4.66 15.16
N ALA A 100 -0.94 -5.35 14.23
CA ALA A 100 0.47 -5.14 13.96
C ALA A 100 0.74 -3.72 13.42
N ALA A 101 -0.15 -3.20 12.55
CA ALA A 101 -0.06 -1.84 12.03
C ALA A 101 -0.29 -0.80 13.12
N GLU A 102 -1.24 -1.01 14.05
CA GLU A 102 -1.48 -0.12 15.20
C GLU A 102 -0.29 -0.05 16.15
N PHE A 103 0.37 -1.18 16.41
CA PHE A 103 1.57 -1.19 17.23
C PHE A 103 2.77 -0.58 16.52
N GLN A 104 2.95 -0.87 15.23
CA GLN A 104 3.96 -0.19 14.41
C GLN A 104 3.76 1.32 14.44
N LEU A 105 2.52 1.77 14.32
CA LEU A 105 2.16 3.16 14.44
C LEU A 105 2.52 3.76 15.81
N ALA A 106 2.12 3.13 16.91
CA ALA A 106 2.46 3.60 18.25
C ALA A 106 3.99 3.71 18.44
N MET A 107 4.75 2.78 17.86
CA MET A 107 6.20 2.86 17.79
C MET A 107 6.68 4.07 16.99
N VAL A 108 6.13 4.31 15.81
CA VAL A 108 6.54 5.43 14.95
C VAL A 108 6.25 6.80 15.57
N THR A 109 5.12 6.96 16.26
CA THR A 109 4.83 8.22 16.98
C THR A 109 5.82 8.52 18.10
N ARG A 110 6.45 7.48 18.67
CA ARG A 110 7.41 7.58 19.79
C ARG A 110 8.86 7.63 19.33
N PHE A 111 9.17 6.92 18.24
CA PHE A 111 10.46 6.91 17.55
C PHE A 111 10.16 7.03 16.07
N PRO A 112 10.26 8.23 15.46
CA PRO A 112 9.95 8.37 14.04
C PRO A 112 10.84 7.43 13.25
N ALA A 113 10.26 6.33 12.78
CA ALA A 113 10.89 5.44 11.83
C ALA A 113 11.05 6.19 10.51
N GLY A 114 11.75 5.58 9.55
CA GLY A 114 11.79 6.12 8.21
C GLY A 114 10.39 6.36 7.63
N SER A 115 10.32 7.19 6.61
CA SER A 115 9.07 7.44 5.90
C SER A 115 8.43 6.18 5.33
N ASP A 116 9.23 5.17 4.99
CA ASP A 116 8.78 3.89 4.46
C ASP A 116 7.88 3.11 5.44
N GLU A 117 8.24 3.09 6.72
CA GLU A 117 7.43 2.45 7.77
C GLU A 117 6.06 3.13 7.96
N LEU A 118 6.01 4.46 7.88
CA LEU A 118 4.74 5.20 7.91
C LEU A 118 3.87 4.91 6.69
N GLY A 119 4.48 4.84 5.50
CA GLY A 119 3.78 4.47 4.28
C GLY A 119 3.15 3.08 4.40
N LYS A 120 3.91 2.12 4.93
CA LYS A 120 3.44 0.75 5.22
C LYS A 120 2.26 0.72 6.19
N CYS A 121 2.31 1.52 7.25
CA CYS A 121 1.19 1.64 8.20
C CYS A 121 -0.04 2.21 7.51
N ALA A 122 0.11 3.31 6.76
CA ALA A 122 -0.98 3.93 6.02
C ALA A 122 -1.68 2.95 5.06
N SER A 123 -0.90 2.18 4.29
CA SER A 123 -1.39 1.16 3.37
C SER A 123 -2.28 0.12 4.07
N ARG A 124 -1.85 -0.37 5.25
CA ARG A 124 -2.62 -1.36 6.01
C ARG A 124 -3.88 -0.77 6.63
N MET A 125 -3.81 0.46 7.13
CA MET A 125 -5.00 1.16 7.63
C MET A 125 -6.03 1.37 6.51
N ALA A 126 -5.57 1.70 5.30
CA ALA A 126 -6.43 1.83 4.15
C ALA A 126 -7.10 0.49 3.78
N GLU A 127 -6.35 -0.62 3.74
CA GLU A 127 -6.89 -1.97 3.51
C GLU A 127 -7.98 -2.34 4.53
N ALA A 128 -7.82 -1.93 5.79
CA ALA A 128 -8.79 -2.13 6.84
C ALA A 128 -9.98 -1.14 6.81
N GLY A 129 -10.05 -0.24 5.83
CA GLY A 129 -11.11 0.76 5.70
C GLY A 129 -10.97 1.96 6.66
N ARG A 130 -9.87 2.07 7.41
CA ARG A 130 -9.59 3.19 8.34
C ARG A 130 -8.94 4.35 7.60
N LEU A 131 -9.72 4.95 6.70
CA LEU A 131 -9.20 5.88 5.70
C LEU A 131 -8.64 7.18 6.29
N ASP A 132 -9.24 7.75 7.34
CA ASP A 132 -8.74 9.00 7.96
C ASP A 132 -7.36 8.83 8.59
N GLU A 133 -7.14 7.68 9.21
CA GLU A 133 -5.85 7.32 9.79
C GLU A 133 -4.81 7.05 8.70
N ALA A 134 -5.21 6.33 7.64
CA ALA A 134 -4.34 6.12 6.49
C ALA A 134 -3.85 7.44 5.88
N VAL A 135 -4.75 8.43 5.72
CA VAL A 135 -4.39 9.78 5.24
C VAL A 135 -3.41 10.45 6.19
N THR A 136 -3.69 10.41 7.49
CA THR A 136 -2.82 11.02 8.52
C THR A 136 -1.39 10.48 8.43
N TYR A 137 -1.23 9.17 8.32
CA TYR A 137 0.10 8.55 8.30
C TYR A 137 0.82 8.68 6.98
N LEU A 138 0.11 8.63 5.86
CA LEU A 138 0.75 8.87 4.58
C LEU A 138 1.20 10.33 4.44
N ARG A 139 0.43 11.28 4.95
CA ARG A 139 0.83 12.69 5.00
C ARG A 139 2.13 12.87 5.80
N GLU A 140 2.22 12.22 6.96
CA GLU A 140 3.42 12.28 7.79
C GLU A 140 4.62 11.56 7.14
N SER A 141 4.37 10.43 6.47
CA SER A 141 5.38 9.73 5.66
C SER A 141 6.00 10.66 4.60
N ILE A 142 5.15 11.34 3.83
CA ILE A 142 5.57 12.31 2.80
C ILE A 142 6.39 13.43 3.44
N ARG A 143 5.91 13.98 4.57
CA ARG A 143 6.58 15.08 5.28
C ARG A 143 8.00 14.70 5.72
N LEU A 144 8.18 13.49 6.26
CA LEU A 144 9.48 13.00 6.75
C LEU A 144 10.42 12.58 5.62
N ALA A 145 9.89 12.03 4.53
CA ALA A 145 10.69 11.59 3.38
C ALA A 145 11.28 12.76 2.59
N GLY A 146 10.61 13.92 2.60
CA GLY A 146 10.98 15.08 1.82
C GLY A 146 10.74 14.89 0.31
N PRO A 147 11.30 15.78 -0.53
CA PRO A 147 10.86 15.96 -1.92
C PRO A 147 11.23 14.82 -2.89
N ARG A 148 12.01 13.82 -2.46
CA ARG A 148 12.43 12.68 -3.32
C ARG A 148 11.79 11.36 -2.90
N VAL A 149 10.67 11.44 -2.18
CA VAL A 149 9.92 10.24 -1.79
C VAL A 149 9.38 9.52 -3.02
N SER A 150 9.54 8.21 -3.04
CA SER A 150 9.01 7.35 -4.11
C SER A 150 7.50 7.19 -3.94
N PHE A 151 6.73 7.37 -5.03
CA PHE A 151 5.30 7.10 -5.05
C PHE A 151 4.98 5.60 -5.25
N PHE A 152 5.94 4.69 -5.14
CA PHE A 152 5.70 3.26 -5.35
C PHE A 152 5.36 2.47 -4.08
N GLN A 153 4.69 1.33 -4.27
CA GLN A 153 4.26 0.40 -3.22
C GLN A 153 3.17 1.00 -2.33
N HIS A 154 3.53 1.49 -1.14
CA HIS A 154 2.58 1.80 -0.08
C HIS A 154 1.79 3.09 -0.30
N PRO A 155 2.39 4.20 -0.77
CA PRO A 155 1.65 5.41 -1.11
C PRO A 155 0.62 5.19 -2.22
N MET A 156 1.04 4.59 -3.33
CA MET A 156 0.15 4.28 -4.45
C MET A 156 -1.03 3.43 -4.00
N TRP A 157 -0.78 2.37 -3.23
CA TRP A 157 -1.86 1.51 -2.74
C TRP A 157 -2.85 2.26 -1.85
N THR A 158 -2.36 3.07 -0.91
CA THR A 158 -3.20 3.88 -0.04
C THR A 158 -4.11 4.80 -0.87
N ILE A 159 -3.55 5.51 -1.85
CA ILE A 159 -4.29 6.44 -2.71
C ILE A 159 -5.28 5.69 -3.62
N LYS A 160 -4.95 4.47 -4.07
CA LYS A 160 -5.88 3.60 -4.78
C LYS A 160 -7.11 3.28 -3.95
N VAL A 161 -6.93 2.88 -2.69
CA VAL A 161 -8.05 2.61 -1.80
C VAL A 161 -8.89 3.87 -1.57
N LEU A 162 -8.26 5.03 -1.38
CA LEU A 162 -8.98 6.31 -1.22
C LEU A 162 -9.83 6.65 -2.46
N THR A 163 -9.27 6.52 -3.66
CA THR A 163 -10.01 6.79 -4.91
C THR A 163 -11.13 5.77 -5.17
N ALA A 164 -10.94 4.50 -4.80
CA ALA A 164 -12.00 3.49 -4.85
C ALA A 164 -13.14 3.80 -3.87
N ALA A 165 -12.82 4.38 -2.71
CA ALA A 165 -13.78 4.86 -1.72
C ALA A 165 -14.39 6.24 -2.05
N GLY A 166 -14.03 6.85 -3.19
CA GLY A 166 -14.52 8.18 -3.59
C GLY A 166 -13.92 9.36 -2.82
N ARG A 167 -12.89 9.14 -1.99
CA ARG A 167 -12.18 10.18 -1.23
C ARG A 167 -11.16 10.93 -2.10
N TYR A 168 -11.67 11.63 -3.12
CA TYR A 168 -10.83 12.28 -4.12
C TYR A 168 -10.04 13.46 -3.59
N ASP A 169 -10.58 14.23 -2.64
CA ASP A 169 -9.85 15.40 -2.08
C ASP A 169 -8.61 14.97 -1.30
N ASP A 170 -8.72 13.92 -0.47
CA ASP A 170 -7.57 13.35 0.24
C ASP A 170 -6.55 12.73 -0.72
N ALA A 171 -7.03 12.00 -1.73
CA ALA A 171 -6.16 11.44 -2.76
C ALA A 171 -5.40 12.54 -3.53
N GLU A 172 -6.06 13.65 -3.83
CA GLU A 172 -5.47 14.81 -4.52
C GLU A 172 -4.41 15.50 -3.68
N GLU A 173 -4.68 15.72 -2.40
CA GLU A 173 -3.71 16.26 -1.45
C GLU A 173 -2.45 15.38 -1.39
N LEU A 174 -2.63 14.07 -1.22
CA LEU A 174 -1.52 13.13 -1.07
C LEU A 174 -0.71 12.98 -2.36
N LEU A 175 -1.35 12.95 -3.54
CA LEU A 175 -0.66 12.92 -4.84
C LEU A 175 0.20 14.16 -5.06
N ARG A 176 -0.26 15.35 -4.63
CA ARG A 176 0.56 16.58 -4.67
C ARG A 176 1.80 16.52 -3.78
N GLY A 177 1.84 15.60 -2.81
CA GLY A 177 3.02 15.29 -2.01
C GLY A 177 4.17 14.68 -2.80
N TYR A 178 3.95 14.26 -4.06
CA TYR A 178 4.93 13.64 -4.94
C TYR A 178 5.17 14.49 -6.21
N PRO A 179 5.62 15.76 -6.10
CA PRO A 179 5.63 16.71 -7.20
C PRO A 179 6.66 16.41 -8.30
N TYR A 180 7.52 15.41 -8.12
CA TYR A 180 8.53 15.01 -9.11
C TYR A 180 8.37 13.54 -9.56
N ASP A 181 7.32 12.86 -9.08
CA ASP A 181 7.06 11.47 -9.44
C ASP A 181 6.07 11.39 -10.60
N ASP A 182 6.57 10.95 -11.75
CA ASP A 182 5.80 10.92 -13.00
C ASP A 182 4.52 10.05 -12.91
N TYR A 183 4.51 9.02 -12.06
CA TYR A 183 3.32 8.18 -11.85
C TYR A 183 2.29 8.88 -10.96
N ALA A 184 2.74 9.61 -9.93
CA ALA A 184 1.84 10.42 -9.11
C ALA A 184 1.19 11.54 -9.93
N ILE A 185 2.00 12.22 -10.75
CA ILE A 185 1.52 13.29 -11.65
C ILE A 185 0.51 12.72 -12.67
N SER A 186 0.78 11.55 -13.23
CA SER A 186 -0.14 10.87 -14.16
C SER A 186 -1.47 10.52 -13.50
N ALA A 187 -1.45 9.91 -12.32
CA ALA A 187 -2.65 9.59 -11.55
C ALA A 187 -3.44 10.85 -11.16
N LEU A 188 -2.75 11.93 -10.78
CA LEU A 188 -3.35 13.22 -10.46
C LEU A 188 -4.07 13.83 -11.67
N ALA A 189 -3.44 13.80 -12.85
CA ALA A 189 -4.05 14.32 -14.08
C ALA A 189 -5.31 13.52 -14.50
N LEU A 190 -5.26 12.19 -14.42
CA LEU A 190 -6.43 11.34 -14.70
C LEU A 190 -7.56 11.55 -13.69
N MET A 191 -7.21 11.77 -12.42
CA MET A 191 -8.20 12.12 -11.40
C MET A 191 -8.80 13.51 -11.64
N MET A 192 -8.02 14.50 -12.07
CA MET A 192 -8.55 15.79 -12.50
C MET A 192 -9.55 15.62 -13.66
N GLN A 193 -9.26 14.78 -14.65
CA GLN A 193 -10.23 14.44 -15.72
C GLN A 193 -11.53 13.86 -15.17
N VAL A 194 -11.44 12.86 -14.27
CA VAL A 194 -12.62 12.25 -13.62
C VAL A 194 -13.47 13.28 -12.87
N ARG A 195 -12.86 14.35 -12.37
CA ARG A 195 -13.52 15.47 -11.69
C ARG A 195 -13.94 16.62 -12.63
N GLY A 196 -13.83 16.45 -13.95
CA GLY A 196 -14.19 17.47 -14.94
C GLY A 196 -13.16 18.60 -15.11
N ARG A 197 -11.96 18.45 -14.53
CA ARG A 197 -10.84 19.41 -14.60
C ARG A 197 -9.80 18.98 -15.64
N THR A 198 -10.25 18.47 -16.80
CA THR A 198 -9.39 17.88 -17.83
C THR A 198 -8.29 18.83 -18.30
N THR A 199 -8.63 20.10 -18.58
CA THR A 199 -7.65 21.11 -19.04
C THR A 199 -6.54 21.34 -18.02
N GLU A 200 -6.85 21.30 -16.73
CA GLU A 200 -5.84 21.45 -15.67
C GLU A 200 -4.92 20.22 -15.62
N GLY A 201 -5.47 19.02 -15.75
CA GLY A 201 -4.70 17.78 -15.86
C GLY A 201 -3.77 17.77 -17.08
N GLU A 202 -4.24 18.22 -18.24
CA GLU A 202 -3.40 18.37 -19.45
C GLU A 202 -2.26 19.38 -19.23
N GLN A 203 -2.57 20.56 -18.66
CA GLN A 203 -1.57 21.58 -18.36
C GLN A 203 -0.48 21.06 -17.41
N LEU A 204 -0.89 20.32 -16.37
CA LEU A 204 0.04 19.68 -15.45
C LEU A 204 1.00 18.74 -16.19
N LEU A 205 0.48 17.85 -17.05
CA LEU A 205 1.32 16.91 -17.81
C LEU A 205 2.28 17.65 -18.76
N HIS A 206 1.79 18.69 -19.46
CA HIS A 206 2.64 19.50 -20.34
C HIS A 206 3.79 20.19 -19.58
N GLN A 207 3.52 20.75 -18.40
CA GLN A 207 4.55 21.35 -17.56
C GLN A 207 5.62 20.31 -17.18
N HIS A 208 5.21 19.14 -16.70
CA HIS A 208 6.14 18.08 -16.29
C HIS A 208 6.94 17.47 -17.45
N MET A 209 6.37 17.41 -18.66
CA MET A 209 7.11 16.99 -19.86
C MET A 209 8.25 17.93 -20.21
N THR A 210 8.13 19.23 -19.92
CA THR A 210 9.12 20.25 -20.32
C THR A 210 10.22 20.48 -19.27
N THR A 211 10.01 20.12 -18.01
CA THR A 211 10.93 20.42 -16.88
C THR A 211 12.13 19.48 -16.74
N GLY A 212 12.84 19.13 -17.82
CA GLY A 212 14.12 18.41 -17.73
C GLY A 212 14.67 17.93 -19.08
N PRO A 213 15.93 17.48 -19.15
CA PRO A 213 16.64 17.35 -20.42
C PRO A 213 16.04 16.21 -21.26
N ALA A 214 15.30 16.56 -22.31
CA ALA A 214 15.05 15.65 -23.41
C ALA A 214 16.29 15.67 -24.31
N VAL A 215 17.00 14.55 -24.42
CA VAL A 215 18.11 14.40 -25.36
C VAL A 215 17.54 13.93 -26.71
N PRO A 216 17.68 14.70 -27.80
CA PRO A 216 17.20 14.28 -29.12
C PRO A 216 17.80 12.93 -29.52
N GLY A 217 16.95 12.00 -29.95
CA GLY A 217 17.37 10.68 -30.42
C GLY A 217 17.58 9.62 -29.33
N GLN A 218 17.44 9.95 -28.05
CA GLN A 218 17.41 8.94 -26.98
C GLN A 218 15.98 8.57 -26.57
N PRO A 219 15.73 7.31 -26.16
CA PRO A 219 14.48 6.94 -25.51
C PRO A 219 14.23 7.84 -24.30
N LEU A 220 12.99 8.31 -24.13
CA LEU A 220 12.61 8.99 -22.91
C LEU A 220 12.82 8.04 -21.72
N PRO A 221 13.19 8.56 -20.53
CA PRO A 221 13.10 7.77 -19.31
C PRO A 221 11.72 7.14 -19.21
N ALA A 222 11.64 5.89 -18.75
CA ALA A 222 10.36 5.17 -18.63
C ALA A 222 9.31 5.99 -17.84
N SER A 223 9.75 6.73 -16.83
CA SER A 223 8.90 7.65 -16.07
C SER A 223 8.29 8.77 -16.95
N ARG A 224 9.04 9.36 -17.90
CA ARG A 224 8.50 10.37 -18.82
C ARG A 224 7.56 9.81 -19.88
N GLU A 225 7.70 8.53 -20.19
CA GLU A 225 6.79 7.86 -21.09
C GLU A 225 5.40 7.70 -20.45
N VAL A 226 5.31 7.49 -19.13
CA VAL A 226 4.01 7.44 -18.44
C VAL A 226 3.24 8.76 -18.53
N ILE A 227 3.93 9.90 -18.41
CA ILE A 227 3.33 11.24 -18.59
C ILE A 227 2.81 11.40 -20.01
N ARG A 228 3.63 11.03 -21.01
CA ARG A 228 3.28 11.14 -22.43
C ARG A 228 2.10 10.25 -22.81
N LEU A 229 2.07 9.02 -22.30
CA LEU A 229 0.96 8.08 -22.49
C LEU A 229 -0.32 8.55 -21.78
N THR A 230 -0.18 9.17 -20.60
CA THR A 230 -1.33 9.77 -19.90
C THR A 230 -1.93 10.91 -20.70
N LEU A 231 -1.10 11.81 -21.22
CA LEU A 231 -1.59 12.91 -22.07
C LEU A 231 -2.23 12.39 -23.36
N PHE A 232 -1.61 11.39 -24.00
CA PHE A 232 -2.21 10.67 -25.14
C PHE A 232 -3.62 10.16 -24.80
N THR A 233 -3.77 9.50 -23.65
CA THR A 233 -5.05 8.95 -23.19
C THR A 233 -6.10 10.05 -22.95
N LEU A 234 -5.71 11.18 -22.35
CA LEU A 234 -6.61 12.31 -22.14
C LEU A 234 -7.11 12.89 -23.47
N LEU A 235 -6.21 13.08 -24.45
CA LEU A 235 -6.54 13.62 -25.77
C LEU A 235 -7.43 12.67 -26.57
N GLU A 236 -7.15 11.36 -26.57
CA GLU A 236 -8.00 10.35 -27.21
C GLU A 236 -9.42 10.36 -26.61
N ARG A 237 -9.54 10.41 -25.28
CA ARG A 237 -10.84 10.51 -24.60
C ARG A 237 -11.59 11.80 -24.92
N ALA A 238 -10.88 12.88 -25.23
CA ALA A 238 -11.45 14.15 -25.66
C ALA A 238 -11.77 14.19 -27.18
N GLY A 239 -11.48 13.12 -27.93
CA GLY A 239 -11.67 13.07 -29.38
C GLY A 239 -10.62 13.88 -30.18
N ARG A 240 -9.53 14.31 -29.54
CA ARG A 240 -8.44 15.10 -30.16
C ARG A 240 -7.36 14.16 -30.72
N THR A 241 -7.76 13.27 -31.61
CA THR A 241 -6.92 12.17 -32.11
C THR A 241 -5.68 12.63 -32.86
N ASP A 242 -5.75 13.74 -33.60
CA ASP A 242 -4.59 14.27 -34.33
C ASP A 242 -3.51 14.79 -33.38
N GLU A 243 -3.91 15.44 -32.28
CA GLU A 243 -2.99 15.90 -31.25
C GLU A 243 -2.40 14.73 -30.47
N ALA A 244 -3.22 13.72 -30.16
CA ALA A 244 -2.78 12.48 -29.55
C ALA A 244 -1.75 11.76 -30.44
N ALA A 245 -1.98 11.66 -31.75
CA ALA A 245 -1.04 11.05 -32.69
C ALA A 245 0.34 11.72 -32.67
N GLY A 246 0.40 13.04 -32.48
CA GLY A 246 1.65 13.79 -32.28
C GLY A 246 2.45 13.38 -31.04
N LEU A 247 1.79 12.78 -30.05
CA LEU A 247 2.43 12.26 -28.84
C LEU A 247 2.92 10.82 -28.99
N ARG A 248 2.79 10.16 -30.14
CA ARG A 248 3.33 8.80 -30.28
C ARG A 248 4.87 8.84 -30.48
N PRO A 249 5.67 8.05 -29.76
CA PRO A 249 7.10 7.93 -30.04
C PRO A 249 7.33 7.33 -31.43
N ALA A 250 8.35 7.81 -32.16
CA ALA A 250 8.67 7.33 -33.51
C ALA A 250 8.97 5.82 -33.58
N HIS A 251 9.42 5.24 -32.47
CA HIS A 251 9.78 3.83 -32.32
C HIS A 251 8.68 3.02 -31.61
N GLY A 252 7.47 3.56 -31.51
CA GLY A 252 6.37 2.98 -30.73
C GLY A 252 6.60 3.10 -29.22
N TRP A 253 5.59 2.72 -28.45
CA TRP A 253 5.69 2.70 -26.98
C TRP A 253 6.59 1.55 -26.49
N SER A 254 7.14 1.66 -25.29
CA SER A 254 8.04 0.68 -24.69
C SER A 254 7.41 -0.67 -24.49
N HIS A 255 6.11 -0.69 -24.18
CA HIS A 255 5.36 -1.93 -24.15
C HIS A 255 5.38 -2.56 -25.56
N GLU A 256 4.97 -1.85 -26.62
CA GLU A 256 4.86 -2.38 -28.00
C GLU A 256 6.12 -3.08 -28.56
N ARG A 257 7.30 -2.86 -27.97
CA ARG A 257 8.59 -3.42 -28.40
C ARG A 257 8.90 -4.83 -27.86
N GLY A 258 8.09 -5.40 -26.97
CA GLY A 258 8.26 -6.77 -26.47
C GLY A 258 8.04 -7.87 -27.53
N GLY A 259 8.73 -9.01 -27.39
CA GLY A 259 8.55 -10.20 -28.25
C GLY A 259 7.14 -10.81 -28.13
N PRO A 260 6.71 -11.78 -28.97
CA PRO A 260 5.32 -12.28 -29.01
C PRO A 260 4.77 -12.83 -27.68
N ALA A 261 5.60 -13.46 -26.83
CA ALA A 261 5.21 -13.91 -25.47
C ALA A 261 5.06 -12.73 -24.48
N SER A 262 5.55 -11.57 -24.89
CA SER A 262 5.26 -10.22 -24.43
C SER A 262 3.81 -9.85 -24.36
N ARG A 263 3.06 -10.40 -25.33
CA ARG A 263 1.97 -9.70 -26.00
C ARG A 263 0.58 -10.04 -25.47
N ASN A 264 0.13 -9.36 -24.43
CA ASN A 264 -1.24 -9.24 -23.99
C ASN A 264 -1.96 -8.13 -24.79
N THR A 265 -2.78 -8.58 -25.74
CA THR A 265 -3.59 -7.71 -26.60
C THR A 265 -4.83 -7.22 -25.85
N TRP A 266 -4.71 -6.13 -25.10
CA TRP A 266 -5.91 -5.39 -24.72
C TRP A 266 -6.53 -4.78 -25.98
N THR A 267 -7.67 -5.34 -26.39
CA THR A 267 -8.45 -4.94 -27.56
C THR A 267 -9.72 -4.17 -27.17
N GLY A 268 -9.82 -3.78 -25.89
CA GLY A 268 -10.95 -3.05 -25.33
C GLY A 268 -10.93 -1.57 -25.69
N SER A 269 -12.05 -0.90 -25.44
CA SER A 269 -12.13 0.57 -25.41
C SER A 269 -11.76 1.04 -24.02
N TRP A 270 -11.09 2.20 -23.88
CA TRP A 270 -10.75 2.70 -22.55
C TRP A 270 -12.05 2.94 -21.78
N PRO A 271 -12.14 2.55 -20.49
CA PRO A 271 -13.30 2.91 -19.71
C PRO A 271 -13.47 4.42 -19.76
N THR A 272 -14.68 4.85 -20.05
CA THR A 272 -15.02 6.27 -19.92
C THR A 272 -15.00 6.63 -18.43
N PRO A 273 -14.70 7.90 -18.07
CA PRO A 273 -14.75 8.37 -16.69
C PRO A 273 -16.08 8.06 -15.98
N GLU A 274 -17.17 7.91 -16.74
CA GLU A 274 -18.50 7.62 -16.23
C GLU A 274 -18.73 6.13 -15.92
N GLN A 275 -18.06 5.22 -16.63
CA GLN A 275 -18.20 3.77 -16.47
C GLN A 275 -17.47 3.24 -15.24
N ASP A 276 -16.23 3.68 -15.03
CA ASP A 276 -15.43 3.28 -13.87
C ASP A 276 -14.39 4.37 -13.56
N ARG A 277 -14.75 5.28 -12.65
CA ARG A 277 -13.90 6.39 -12.21
C ARG A 277 -12.57 5.91 -11.64
N HIS A 278 -12.59 4.83 -10.86
CA HIS A 278 -11.38 4.31 -10.22
C HIS A 278 -10.45 3.72 -11.29
N GLN A 279 -10.95 2.85 -12.16
CA GLN A 279 -10.14 2.32 -13.26
C GLN A 279 -9.65 3.42 -14.20
N THR A 280 -10.45 4.46 -14.44
CA THR A 280 -10.04 5.61 -15.26
C THR A 280 -8.83 6.33 -14.68
N ILE A 281 -8.76 6.50 -13.35
CA ILE A 281 -7.63 7.14 -12.65
C ILE A 281 -6.36 6.31 -12.78
N TRP A 282 -6.49 4.98 -12.74
CA TRP A 282 -5.36 4.07 -12.70
C TRP A 282 -5.05 3.42 -14.05
N SER A 283 -5.79 3.72 -15.12
CA SER A 283 -5.71 3.02 -16.40
C SER A 283 -4.32 3.08 -17.05
N VAL A 284 -3.51 4.10 -16.75
CA VAL A 284 -2.15 4.20 -17.28
C VAL A 284 -1.12 3.64 -16.30
N VAL A 285 -1.32 3.89 -15.00
CA VAL A 285 -0.36 3.52 -13.93
C VAL A 285 -0.44 2.04 -13.60
N ASP A 286 -1.65 1.47 -13.56
CA ASP A 286 -1.86 0.04 -13.34
C ASP A 286 -1.51 -0.78 -14.57
N ASP A 287 -1.74 -0.29 -15.78
CA ASP A 287 -1.39 -1.04 -16.99
C ASP A 287 0.13 -1.01 -17.26
N TRP A 288 0.85 -0.05 -16.66
CA TRP A 288 2.31 -0.08 -16.54
C TRP A 288 2.83 -0.95 -15.38
N GLY A 289 1.99 -1.30 -14.39
CA GLY A 289 2.38 -2.03 -13.16
C GLY A 289 1.80 -3.45 -13.01
N ARG A 290 0.74 -3.79 -13.75
CA ARG A 290 0.09 -5.11 -13.87
C ARG A 290 0.13 -5.65 -15.30
N GLY A 291 0.84 -4.98 -16.19
CA GLY A 291 1.07 -5.40 -17.56
C GLY A 291 2.48 -5.01 -18.04
N THR A 292 3.16 -5.72 -18.92
CA THR A 292 2.63 -6.72 -19.87
C THR A 292 1.21 -6.36 -20.31
N ALA A 293 1.06 -5.08 -20.67
CA ALA A 293 0.29 -4.61 -21.80
C ALA A 293 1.28 -4.21 -22.92
N VAL A 294 2.43 -4.91 -22.98
CA VAL A 294 2.76 -5.82 -24.08
C VAL A 294 1.65 -6.77 -24.25
#